data_AF-A0A0Q5L1L3-F1
#
_entry.id   AF-A0A0Q5L1L3-F1
#
_cell.length_a   1.000
_cell.length_b   1.000
_cell.length_c   1.000
_cell.angle_alpha   90.00
_cell.angle_beta   90.00
_cell.angle_gamma   90.00
#
_symmetry.space_group_name_H-M   'P 1'
#
loop_
_entity.id
_entity.type
_entity.pdbx_description
1 polymer ?
#
loop_
_entity_poly.entity_id
_entity_poly.type
_entity_poly.pdbx_seq_one_letter_code
_entity_poly.pdbx_strand_id
1 'polypeptide(L)'
;MSIAVWWPAFTLGAWGTFFFDQLLTVWAASVGALIVVLFQPRGRPRVLKALALLVPSLWLVLSFVPLDSDDVLTVVIDLLAVFVALLSVPATIWVLARVMWPEFGEDISRGRRFLVVIAVVVVGVASFALGANQEHFLTCGDFVVSGNSEPQGCVPGPPS
;
A
#
# COMPACT_ATOMS: atom_id res chain seq x y z
N MET A 1 7.50 8.60 -4.42
CA MET A 1 6.06 8.50 -4.09
C MET A 1 5.28 7.86 -5.22
N SER A 2 5.36 8.35 -6.45
CA SER A 2 4.70 7.69 -7.60
C SER A 2 5.15 6.23 -7.79
N ILE A 3 6.44 5.93 -7.57
CA ILE A 3 6.98 4.56 -7.58
C ILE A 3 6.36 3.63 -6.51
N ALA A 4 5.83 4.18 -5.42
CA ALA A 4 5.18 3.40 -4.38
C ALA A 4 3.67 3.20 -4.66
N VAL A 5 3.07 4.05 -5.49
CA VAL A 5 1.62 4.07 -5.74
C VAL A 5 1.25 3.35 -7.03
N TRP A 6 2.10 3.38 -8.06
CA TRP A 6 1.75 2.86 -9.38
C TRP A 6 1.37 1.37 -9.34
N TRP A 7 2.15 0.53 -8.65
CA TRP A 7 1.92 -0.92 -8.65
C TRP A 7 0.63 -1.30 -7.91
N PRO A 8 0.39 -0.88 -6.65
CA PRO A 8 -0.89 -1.14 -5.99
C PRO A 8 -2.10 -0.60 -6.76
N ALA A 9 -1.98 0.56 -7.40
CA ALA A 9 -3.06 1.11 -8.20
C ALA A 9 -3.32 0.27 -9.46
N PHE A 10 -2.25 -0.15 -10.15
CA PHE A 10 -2.33 -1.02 -11.31
C PHE A 10 -2.94 -2.37 -10.98
N THR A 11 -2.49 -3.03 -9.91
CA THR A 11 -3.03 -4.34 -9.51
C THR A 11 -4.49 -4.25 -9.08
N LEU A 12 -4.87 -3.16 -8.41
CA LEU A 12 -6.27 -2.91 -8.08
C LEU A 12 -7.12 -2.75 -9.34
N GLY A 13 -6.60 -2.11 -10.39
CA GLY A 13 -7.27 -2.01 -11.69
C GLY A 13 -7.41 -3.36 -12.39
N ALA A 14 -6.35 -4.17 -12.41
CA ALA A 14 -6.30 -5.42 -13.18
C ALA A 14 -6.94 -6.63 -12.48
N TRP A 15 -6.82 -6.76 -11.15
CA TRP A 15 -7.36 -7.88 -10.37
C TRP A 15 -8.47 -7.49 -9.40
N GLY A 16 -8.74 -6.20 -9.18
CA GLY A 16 -9.74 -5.76 -8.21
C GLY A 16 -9.34 -5.99 -6.75
N THR A 17 -8.08 -6.34 -6.47
CA THR A 17 -7.60 -6.66 -5.13
C THR A 17 -6.16 -6.19 -4.89
N PHE A 18 -5.79 -6.07 -3.62
CA PHE A 18 -4.41 -5.87 -3.20
C PHE A 18 -3.73 -7.21 -2.96
N PHE A 19 -2.49 -7.31 -3.41
CA PHE A 19 -1.68 -8.50 -3.24
C PHE A 19 -0.96 -8.52 -1.90
N PHE A 20 -0.56 -9.72 -1.46
CA PHE A 20 0.08 -9.91 -0.15
C PHE A 20 1.42 -9.16 -0.05
N ASP A 21 2.17 -9.05 -1.15
CA ASP A 21 3.44 -8.31 -1.23
C ASP A 21 3.24 -6.82 -0.92
N GLN A 22 2.11 -6.25 -1.32
CA GLN A 22 1.77 -4.85 -1.06
C GLN A 22 1.44 -4.63 0.42
N LEU A 23 0.67 -5.54 1.02
CA LEU A 23 0.35 -5.52 2.45
C LEU A 23 1.62 -5.72 3.30
N LEU A 24 2.49 -6.66 2.92
CA LEU A 24 3.76 -6.90 3.60
C LEU A 24 4.78 -5.77 3.38
N THR A 25 4.76 -5.11 2.23
CA THR A 25 5.57 -3.90 1.98
C THR A 25 5.17 -2.78 2.94
N VAL A 26 3.86 -2.59 3.15
CA VAL A 26 3.32 -1.64 4.11
C VAL A 26 3.77 -1.97 5.53
N TRP A 27 3.71 -3.24 5.91
CA TRP A 27 4.22 -3.72 7.19
C TRP A 27 5.73 -3.45 7.35
N ALA A 28 6.55 -3.85 6.36
CA ALA A 28 7.99 -3.67 6.40
C ALA A 28 8.39 -2.17 6.50
N ALA A 29 7.72 -1.31 5.73
CA ALA A 29 7.87 0.14 5.81
C ALA A 29 7.56 0.69 7.21
N SER A 30 6.48 0.20 7.82
CA SER A 30 6.03 0.63 9.15
C SER A 30 7.00 0.19 10.24
N VAL A 31 7.55 -1.03 10.15
CA VAL A 31 8.61 -1.52 11.04
C VAL A 31 9.88 -0.67 10.90
N GLY A 32 10.32 -0.37 9.67
CA GLY A 32 11.47 0.50 9.43
C GLY A 32 11.28 1.89 10.04
N ALA A 33 10.11 2.50 9.83
CA ALA A 33 9.77 3.79 10.43
C ALA A 33 9.69 3.73 11.96
N LEU A 34 9.17 2.63 12.52
CA LEU A 34 9.10 2.43 13.97
C LEU A 34 10.51 2.42 14.57
N ILE A 35 11.44 1.68 13.96
CA ILE A 35 12.85 1.67 14.36
C ILE A 35 13.39 3.12 14.36
N VAL A 36 13.21 3.88 13.28
CA VAL A 36 13.67 5.28 13.23
C VAL A 36 13.08 6.13 14.37
N VAL A 37 11.78 6.00 14.66
CA VAL A 37 11.11 6.73 15.74
C VAL A 37 11.66 6.35 17.13
N LEU A 38 12.00 5.07 17.33
CA LEU A 38 12.56 4.57 18.60
C LEU A 38 14.00 5.08 18.82
N PHE A 39 14.81 5.18 17.75
CA PHE A 39 16.23 5.55 17.84
C PHE A 39 16.52 7.05 17.64
N GLN A 40 15.57 7.88 17.18
CA GLN A 40 15.80 9.31 17.04
C GLN A 40 16.05 10.00 18.41
N PRO A 41 16.91 11.04 18.50
CA PRO A 41 17.07 11.89 19.69
C PRO A 41 15.82 12.75 19.99
N ARG A 42 15.62 13.14 21.26
CA ARG A 42 14.35 13.63 21.87
C ARG A 42 13.55 14.68 21.05
N GLY A 43 12.21 14.50 20.97
CA GLY A 43 11.25 15.50 20.46
C GLY A 43 9.85 14.96 20.06
N ARG A 44 8.76 15.69 20.43
CA ARG A 44 7.30 15.50 20.14
C ARG A 44 6.72 14.08 20.44
N PRO A 45 5.38 13.86 20.44
CA PRO A 45 4.80 12.66 21.06
C PRO A 45 5.11 11.40 20.24
N ARG A 46 6.16 10.67 20.65
CA ARG A 46 6.61 9.42 20.04
C ARG A 46 5.60 8.29 20.18
N VAL A 47 4.84 8.31 21.27
CA VAL A 47 3.92 7.22 21.63
C VAL A 47 2.84 7.07 20.56
N LEU A 48 2.18 8.16 20.15
CA LEU A 48 1.12 8.10 19.12
C LEU A 48 1.66 7.63 17.77
N LYS A 49 2.84 8.11 17.37
CA LYS A 49 3.49 7.67 16.13
C LYS A 49 3.89 6.19 16.19
N ALA A 50 4.49 5.76 17.29
CA ALA A 50 4.87 4.36 17.49
C ALA A 50 3.65 3.45 17.52
N LEU A 51 2.57 3.83 18.21
CA LEU A 51 1.31 3.09 18.22
C LEU A 51 0.71 2.97 16.82
N ALA A 52 0.67 4.06 16.04
CA ALA A 52 0.19 4.01 14.66
C ALA A 52 1.03 3.08 13.77
N LEU A 53 2.35 3.04 13.97
CA LEU A 53 3.27 2.19 13.21
C LEU A 53 3.22 0.72 13.62
N LEU A 54 2.65 0.41 14.79
CA LEU A 54 2.41 -0.97 15.23
C LEU A 54 1.14 -1.56 14.63
N VAL A 55 0.25 -0.76 14.02
CA VAL A 55 -1.02 -1.21 13.47
C VAL A 55 -0.85 -2.34 12.43
N PRO A 56 0.07 -2.26 11.44
CA PRO A 56 0.28 -3.36 10.50
C PRO A 56 0.82 -4.63 11.16
N SER A 57 1.64 -4.49 12.21
CA SER A 57 2.13 -5.64 12.99
C SER A 57 1.01 -6.28 13.79
N LEU A 58 0.09 -5.48 14.34
CA LEU A 58 -1.09 -6.00 15.04
C LEU A 58 -1.98 -6.79 14.07
N TRP A 59 -2.25 -6.25 12.87
CA TRP A 59 -3.00 -6.98 11.84
C TRP A 59 -2.34 -8.33 11.49
N LEU A 60 -1.03 -8.33 11.28
CA LEU A 60 -0.28 -9.55 10.95
C LEU A 60 -0.38 -10.57 12.10
N VAL A 61 -0.23 -10.16 13.36
CA VAL A 61 -0.39 -11.05 14.52
C VAL A 61 -1.81 -11.60 14.60
N LEU A 62 -2.83 -10.76 14.39
CA LEU A 62 -4.23 -11.19 14.40
C LEU A 62 -4.55 -12.19 13.29
N SER A 63 -3.89 -12.11 12.13
CA SER A 63 -4.08 -13.08 11.03
C SER A 63 -3.62 -14.51 11.35
N PHE A 64 -2.79 -14.71 12.38
CA PHE A 64 -2.39 -16.03 12.86
C PHE A 64 -3.38 -16.65 13.85
N VAL A 65 -4.36 -15.88 14.33
CA VAL A 65 -5.36 -16.38 15.27
C VAL A 65 -6.45 -17.10 14.47
N PRO A 66 -6.64 -18.41 14.63
CA PRO A 66 -7.75 -19.11 14.00
C PRO A 66 -9.05 -18.60 14.65
N LEU A 67 -9.87 -17.91 13.87
CA LEU A 67 -11.18 -17.44 14.30
C LEU A 67 -12.22 -18.42 13.76
N ASP A 68 -12.99 -19.04 14.66
CA ASP A 68 -14.13 -19.85 14.28
C ASP A 68 -15.23 -18.94 13.69
N SER A 69 -15.87 -19.38 12.60
CA SER A 69 -16.72 -18.56 11.73
C SER A 69 -18.06 -18.12 12.35
N ASP A 70 -18.44 -18.70 13.50
CA ASP A 70 -19.77 -18.50 14.09
C ASP A 70 -19.79 -17.42 15.19
N ASP A 71 -18.62 -16.85 15.53
CA ASP A 71 -18.51 -15.87 16.60
C ASP A 71 -18.65 -14.43 16.10
N VAL A 72 -19.45 -13.63 16.82
CA VAL A 72 -19.59 -12.17 16.59
C VAL A 72 -18.22 -11.48 16.61
N LEU A 73 -17.27 -12.03 17.37
CA LEU A 73 -15.88 -11.60 17.42
C LEU A 73 -15.19 -11.68 16.05
N THR A 74 -15.50 -12.69 15.24
CA THR A 74 -14.93 -12.89 13.89
C THR A 74 -15.37 -11.79 12.94
N VAL A 75 -16.65 -11.42 12.97
CA VAL A 75 -17.18 -10.30 12.16
C VAL A 75 -16.57 -8.96 12.57
N VAL A 76 -16.36 -8.74 13.88
CA VAL A 76 -15.74 -7.51 14.39
C VAL A 76 -14.26 -7.43 14.00
N ILE A 77 -13.52 -8.55 14.08
CA ILE A 77 -12.12 -8.60 13.67
C ILE A 77 -11.98 -8.39 12.16
N ASP A 78 -12.88 -8.94 11.35
CA ASP A 78 -12.85 -8.78 9.90
C ASP A 78 -13.15 -7.33 9.48
N LEU A 79 -14.17 -6.71 10.09
CA LEU A 79 -14.44 -5.28 9.93
C LEU A 79 -13.26 -4.41 10.39
N LEU A 80 -12.62 -4.76 11.51
CA LEU A 80 -11.43 -4.08 11.99
C LEU A 80 -10.25 -4.27 11.02
N ALA A 81 -10.08 -5.46 10.44
CA ALA A 81 -9.04 -5.74 9.46
C ALA A 81 -9.25 -4.94 8.17
N VAL A 82 -10.49 -4.86 7.67
CA VAL A 82 -10.84 -4.01 6.52
C VAL A 82 -10.59 -2.53 6.83
N PHE A 83 -10.99 -2.06 8.01
CA PHE A 83 -10.78 -0.68 8.44
C PHE A 83 -9.28 -0.35 8.59
N VAL A 84 -8.52 -1.27 9.19
CA VAL A 84 -7.06 -1.19 9.31
C VAL A 84 -6.40 -1.20 7.94
N ALA A 85 -6.81 -2.07 7.02
CA ALA A 85 -6.30 -2.09 5.65
C ALA A 85 -6.57 -0.75 4.93
N LEU A 86 -7.80 -0.24 5.03
CA LEU A 86 -8.20 1.03 4.40
C LEU A 86 -7.43 2.24 4.96
N LEU A 87 -7.14 2.25 6.26
CA LEU A 87 -6.39 3.33 6.90
C LEU A 87 -4.87 3.18 6.83
N SER A 88 -4.36 1.95 6.79
CA SER A 88 -2.93 1.67 6.72
C SER A 88 -2.35 2.08 5.38
N VAL A 89 -3.09 2.01 4.28
CA VAL A 89 -2.63 2.52 2.97
C VAL A 89 -2.27 4.02 3.02
N PRO A 90 -3.18 4.96 3.36
CA PRO A 90 -2.86 6.37 3.44
C PRO A 90 -1.87 6.70 4.57
N ALA A 91 -1.94 6.01 5.71
CA ALA A 91 -0.99 6.20 6.81
C ALA A 91 0.43 5.80 6.41
N THR A 92 0.60 4.68 5.72
CA THR A 92 1.91 4.18 5.29
C THR A 92 2.46 5.00 4.14
N ILE A 93 1.62 5.45 3.20
CA ILE A 93 2.00 6.44 2.20
C ILE A 93 2.48 7.73 2.89
N TRP A 94 1.79 8.20 3.92
CA TRP A 94 2.18 9.41 4.66
C TRP A 94 3.49 9.23 5.43
N VAL A 95 3.69 8.09 6.08
CA VAL A 95 4.92 7.76 6.80
C VAL A 95 6.09 7.58 5.84
N LEU A 96 5.92 6.80 4.75
CA LEU A 96 6.93 6.63 3.72
C LEU A 96 7.29 7.97 3.08
N ALA A 97 6.30 8.83 2.81
CA ALA A 97 6.55 10.19 2.35
C ALA A 97 7.37 11.00 3.36
N ARG A 98 7.15 10.84 4.67
CA ARG A 98 7.91 11.54 5.72
C ARG A 98 9.31 10.97 5.94
N VAL A 99 9.49 9.66 5.82
CA VAL A 99 10.75 8.95 6.09
C VAL A 99 11.69 8.97 4.88
N MET A 100 11.16 8.85 3.66
CA MET A 100 11.95 8.93 2.43
C MET A 100 12.32 10.38 2.06
N TRP A 101 11.57 11.35 2.58
CA TRP A 101 11.84 12.77 2.38
C TRP A 101 11.99 13.53 3.70
N PRO A 102 13.04 13.24 4.50
CA PRO A 102 13.39 14.10 5.62
C PRO A 102 13.73 15.53 5.14
N GLU A 103 14.25 15.67 3.91
CA GLU A 103 14.67 16.97 3.33
C GLU A 103 13.53 17.82 2.74
N PHE A 104 12.32 17.27 2.56
CA PHE A 104 11.15 18.06 2.12
C PHE A 104 10.44 18.74 3.30
N GLY A 105 11.01 18.56 4.50
CA GLY A 105 10.39 18.85 5.80
C GLY A 105 10.05 20.32 6.03
N GLU A 106 10.83 21.29 5.54
CA GLU A 106 10.67 22.68 6.00
C GLU A 106 10.66 23.74 4.86
N ASP A 107 11.28 23.49 3.70
CA ASP A 107 11.50 24.56 2.69
C ASP A 107 10.61 24.57 1.44
N ILE A 108 9.59 23.70 1.35
CA ILE A 108 8.71 23.65 0.18
C ILE A 108 7.44 24.47 0.39
N SER A 109 7.22 25.46 -0.49
CA SER A 109 6.01 26.27 -0.54
C SER A 109 4.75 25.39 -0.69
N ARG A 110 3.63 25.82 -0.09
CA ARG A 110 2.37 25.05 -0.13
C ARG A 110 1.94 24.67 -1.56
N GLY A 111 2.19 25.55 -2.54
CA GLY A 111 1.90 25.30 -3.94
C GLY A 111 2.71 24.15 -4.54
N ARG A 112 4.02 24.06 -4.25
CA ARG A 112 4.86 22.95 -4.72
C ARG A 112 4.48 21.62 -4.05
N ARG A 113 4.11 21.64 -2.75
CA ARG A 113 3.58 20.44 -2.08
C ARG A 113 2.30 19.96 -2.75
N PHE A 114 1.40 20.87 -3.11
CA PHE A 114 0.16 20.55 -3.81
C PHE A 114 0.44 19.96 -5.20
N LEU A 115 1.39 20.51 -5.96
CA LEU A 115 1.81 19.94 -7.25
C LEU A 115 2.33 18.51 -7.12
N VAL A 116 3.14 18.22 -6.10
CA VAL A 116 3.64 16.85 -5.85
C VAL A 116 2.48 15.91 -5.55
N VAL A 117 1.52 16.32 -4.72
CA VAL A 117 0.33 15.50 -4.41
C VAL A 117 -0.48 15.25 -5.68
N ILE A 118 -0.75 16.27 -6.49
CA ILE A 118 -1.43 16.11 -7.78
C ILE A 118 -0.68 15.12 -8.66
N ALA A 119 0.64 15.25 -8.80
CA ALA A 119 1.43 14.35 -9.63
C ALA A 119 1.31 12.89 -9.15
N VAL A 120 1.34 12.64 -7.84
CA VAL A 120 1.14 11.29 -7.28
C VAL A 120 -0.27 10.78 -7.56
N VAL A 121 -1.30 11.61 -7.40
CA VAL A 121 -2.70 11.25 -7.69
C VAL A 121 -2.88 10.94 -9.16
N VAL A 122 -2.35 11.77 -10.06
CA VAL A 122 -2.43 11.57 -11.51
C VAL A 122 -1.76 10.26 -11.91
N VAL A 123 -0.57 9.96 -11.38
CA VAL A 123 0.10 8.68 -11.65
C VAL A 123 -0.74 7.52 -11.10
N GLY A 124 -1.28 7.62 -9.88
CA GLY A 124 -2.13 6.57 -9.32
C GLY A 124 -3.38 6.29 -10.16
N VAL A 125 -4.10 7.34 -10.57
CA VAL A 125 -5.29 7.21 -11.44
C VAL A 125 -4.93 6.64 -12.80
N ALA A 126 -3.82 7.10 -13.40
CA ALA A 126 -3.35 6.56 -14.67
C ALA A 126 -2.95 5.09 -14.56
N SER A 127 -2.25 4.70 -13.50
CA SER A 127 -1.89 3.29 -13.26
C SER A 127 -3.11 2.40 -13.03
N PHE A 128 -4.11 2.87 -12.30
CA PHE A 128 -5.38 2.16 -12.15
C PHE A 128 -6.10 1.98 -13.49
N ALA A 129 -6.19 3.05 -14.29
CA ALA A 129 -6.80 3.00 -15.61
C ALA A 129 -6.04 2.03 -16.54
N LEU A 130 -4.71 2.03 -16.49
CA LEU A 130 -3.88 1.07 -17.22
C LEU A 130 -4.18 -0.37 -16.75
N GLY A 131 -4.27 -0.63 -15.45
CA GLY A 131 -4.62 -1.95 -14.92
C GLY A 131 -6.00 -2.42 -15.40
N ALA A 132 -7.00 -1.55 -15.33
CA ALA A 132 -8.38 -1.86 -15.74
C ALA A 132 -8.52 -2.09 -17.26
N ASN A 133 -7.56 -1.61 -18.06
CA ASN A 133 -7.53 -1.74 -19.52
C ASN A 133 -6.33 -2.58 -19.99
N GLN A 134 -5.80 -3.45 -19.11
CA GLN A 134 -4.59 -4.23 -19.37
C GLN A 134 -4.65 -5.07 -20.65
N GLU A 135 -5.85 -5.54 -21.01
CA GLU A 135 -6.13 -6.34 -22.20
C GLU A 135 -5.77 -5.66 -23.54
N HIS A 136 -5.62 -4.33 -23.56
CA HIS A 136 -5.30 -3.59 -24.78
C HIS A 136 -3.81 -3.46 -25.05
N PHE A 137 -2.94 -3.75 -24.06
CA PHE A 137 -1.49 -3.54 -24.21
C PHE A 137 -0.60 -4.60 -23.54
N LEU A 138 -1.17 -5.47 -22.71
CA LEU A 138 -0.49 -6.63 -22.13
C LEU A 138 -1.16 -7.92 -22.56
N THR A 139 -0.36 -8.98 -22.59
CA THR A 139 -0.81 -10.33 -22.85
C THR A 139 -0.78 -11.16 -21.57
N CYS A 140 -1.53 -12.26 -21.53
CA CYS A 140 -1.46 -13.21 -20.41
C CYS A 140 -0.02 -13.69 -20.16
N GLY A 141 0.78 -13.85 -21.23
CA GLY A 141 2.17 -14.26 -21.15
C GLY A 141 3.06 -13.27 -20.39
N ASP A 142 2.82 -11.96 -20.52
CA ASP A 142 3.59 -10.93 -19.80
C ASP A 142 3.41 -11.06 -18.28
N PHE A 143 2.19 -11.36 -17.84
CA PHE A 143 1.90 -11.60 -16.43
C PHE A 143 2.58 -12.88 -15.93
N VAL A 144 2.47 -13.97 -16.66
CA VAL A 144 3.09 -15.25 -16.27
C VAL A 144 4.62 -15.14 -16.21
N VAL A 145 5.26 -14.49 -17.18
CA VAL A 145 6.72 -14.27 -17.20
C VAL A 145 7.17 -13.42 -16.01
N SER A 146 6.37 -12.43 -15.62
CA SER A 146 6.63 -11.63 -14.42
C SER A 146 6.37 -12.37 -13.10
N GLY A 147 5.90 -13.62 -13.15
CA GLY A 147 5.57 -14.43 -11.99
C GLY A 147 4.23 -14.09 -11.34
N ASN A 148 3.37 -13.33 -12.04
CA ASN A 148 2.01 -13.01 -11.61
C ASN A 148 1.02 -14.03 -12.15
N SER A 149 -0.15 -14.13 -11.50
CA SER A 149 -1.29 -14.83 -12.06
C SER A 149 -1.94 -14.00 -13.18
N GLU A 150 -2.60 -14.67 -14.10
CA GLU A 150 -3.33 -14.02 -15.19
C GLU A 150 -4.52 -13.21 -14.64
N PRO A 151 -4.64 -11.91 -14.97
CA PRO A 151 -5.82 -11.12 -14.61
C PRO A 151 -7.04 -11.54 -15.44
N GLN A 152 -8.24 -11.28 -14.92
CA GLN A 152 -9.47 -11.58 -15.64
C GLN A 152 -9.52 -10.81 -16.96
N GLY A 153 -9.94 -11.48 -18.04
CA GLY A 153 -10.04 -10.86 -19.37
C GLY A 153 -8.70 -10.66 -20.09
N CYS A 154 -7.58 -11.20 -19.59
CA CYS A 154 -6.31 -11.13 -20.32
C CYS A 154 -6.42 -11.80 -21.70
N VAL A 155 -5.75 -11.22 -22.68
CA VAL A 155 -5.73 -11.72 -24.06
C VAL A 155 -4.49 -12.59 -24.26
N PRO A 156 -4.62 -13.81 -24.83
CA PRO A 156 -3.48 -14.64 -25.16
C PRO A 156 -2.52 -13.89 -26.10
N GLY A 157 -1.23 -13.95 -25.79
CA GLY A 157 -0.20 -13.42 -26.69
C GLY A 157 -0.07 -14.26 -27.97
N PRO A 158 0.60 -13.73 -29.01
CA PRO A 158 0.95 -14.54 -30.18
C PRO A 158 1.74 -15.77 -29.73
N PRO A 159 1.55 -16.94 -30.40
CA PRO A 159 2.27 -18.14 -30.05
C PRO A 159 3.78 -17.88 -30.15
N SER A 160 4.47 -18.05 -29.02
CA SER A 160 5.93 -17.95 -28.88
C SER A 160 6.60 -19.27 -29.23
#